data_AF-A0A286E2P4-F1
#
_entry.id   AF-A0A286E2P4-F1
#
_cell.length_a   1.000
_cell.length_b   1.000
_cell.length_c   1.000
_cell.angle_alpha   90.00
_cell.angle_beta   90.00
_cell.angle_gamma   90.00
#
_symmetry.space_group_name_H-M   'P 1'
#
loop_
_entity.id
_entity.type
_entity.pdbx_description
1 polymer ?
#
loop_
_entity_poly.entity_id
_entity_poly.type
_entity_poly.pdbx_seq_one_letter_code
_entity_poly.pdbx_strand_id
1 'polypeptide(L)'
;MASYAHLKDKVFDGQPLTRFDIGKEGGGAPAEVAWLVEKEMVDPPEFPEVFDRFVETVDTGEVTTLALGWAGFEGEVAAESLLRHAGRFPRLRALHLGYQVDFAYVRQGDVTPVLERFPRLERLDVRGKNGLALRPFRHETLRTLRFESCCLFGHVARALGASDLPALEYLDLWLGVLPDLDAPPEVDANDLAPLLNGERFPALRHLGLENSWITDEFADVVATAPVVARLRSLSLALGTLTDAGVESLLTGQPLTHLQRLDLHHHYLSPAMMDRVPAALPGVDVDLGDHRGEFAGPFDEEAHHFVADGRDF
;
A
#
# COMPACT_ATOMS: atom_id res chain seq x y z
N MET A 1 2.96 -16.08 -7.86
CA MET A 1 1.78 -16.46 -7.03
C MET A 1 1.78 -15.88 -5.61
N ALA A 2 2.72 -14.99 -5.23
CA ALA A 2 2.88 -14.48 -3.86
C ALA A 2 2.18 -13.14 -3.55
N SER A 3 1.95 -12.24 -4.52
CA SER A 3 1.53 -10.84 -4.26
C SER A 3 0.10 -10.64 -3.72
N TYR A 4 -0.73 -11.68 -3.64
CA TYR A 4 -2.10 -11.61 -3.13
C TYR A 4 -2.33 -12.38 -1.83
N ALA A 5 -1.26 -12.81 -1.15
CA ALA A 5 -1.41 -13.60 0.08
C ALA A 5 -2.33 -12.92 1.12
N HIS A 6 -2.23 -11.60 1.28
CA HIS A 6 -3.07 -10.83 2.22
C HIS A 6 -4.54 -10.66 1.77
N LEU A 7 -4.88 -10.83 0.49
CA LEU A 7 -6.29 -10.88 0.03
C LEU A 7 -6.84 -12.32 0.03
N LYS A 8 -5.96 -13.33 -0.05
CA LYS A 8 -6.30 -14.75 0.08
C LYS A 8 -6.55 -15.13 1.54
N ASP A 9 -5.80 -14.51 2.44
CA ASP A 9 -6.07 -14.55 3.86
C ASP A 9 -7.36 -13.77 4.11
N LYS A 10 -8.40 -14.47 4.57
CA LYS A 10 -9.68 -13.87 4.95
C LYS A 10 -9.53 -13.09 6.26
N VAL A 11 -8.53 -12.21 6.36
CA VAL A 11 -8.16 -11.45 7.56
C VAL A 11 -7.69 -10.06 7.16
N PHE A 12 -8.21 -9.03 7.83
CA PHE A 12 -7.72 -7.66 7.72
C PHE A 12 -7.60 -7.07 9.12
N ASP A 13 -6.47 -6.42 9.40
CA ASP A 13 -6.11 -5.89 10.73
C ASP A 13 -6.23 -6.93 11.88
N GLY A 14 -5.84 -8.18 11.60
CA GLY A 14 -5.92 -9.28 12.56
C GLY A 14 -7.34 -9.82 12.81
N GLN A 15 -8.35 -9.28 12.15
CA GLN A 15 -9.74 -9.72 12.27
C GLN A 15 -10.19 -10.51 11.03
N PRO A 16 -10.99 -11.57 11.19
CA PRO A 16 -11.52 -12.31 10.06
C PRO A 16 -12.43 -11.43 9.20
N LEU A 17 -12.24 -11.50 7.88
CA LEU A 17 -13.00 -10.74 6.90
C LEU A 17 -14.40 -11.36 6.73
N THR A 18 -15.43 -10.54 6.94
CA THR A 18 -16.83 -10.93 6.79
C THR A 18 -17.50 -10.04 5.77
N ARG A 19 -17.89 -10.62 4.64
CA ARG A 19 -18.64 -9.92 3.59
C ARG A 19 -20.06 -9.59 4.07
N PHE A 20 -20.44 -8.34 3.92
CA PHE A 20 -21.82 -7.89 4.10
C PHE A 20 -22.68 -8.36 2.91
N ASP A 21 -23.84 -8.96 3.20
CA ASP A 21 -24.79 -9.47 2.20
C ASP A 21 -26.17 -8.90 2.51
N ILE A 22 -26.70 -8.08 1.59
CA ILE A 22 -28.00 -7.38 1.73
C ILE A 22 -29.15 -8.37 1.96
N GLY A 23 -29.02 -9.62 1.49
CA GLY A 23 -30.06 -10.64 1.58
C GLY A 23 -29.97 -11.56 2.81
N LYS A 24 -28.95 -11.41 3.67
CA LYS A 24 -28.76 -12.27 4.83
C LYS A 24 -28.88 -11.49 6.14
N GLU A 25 -29.85 -11.87 6.96
CA GLU A 25 -29.87 -11.47 8.37
C GLU A 25 -28.78 -12.24 9.12
N GLY A 26 -27.69 -11.56 9.43
CA GLY A 26 -26.61 -12.12 10.24
C GLY A 26 -25.23 -11.95 9.61
N GLY A 27 -24.30 -11.49 10.44
CA GLY A 27 -22.85 -11.52 10.22
C GLY A 27 -22.17 -11.61 11.60
N GLY A 28 -20.84 -11.71 11.62
CA GLY A 28 -20.08 -11.78 12.87
C GLY A 28 -20.37 -10.60 13.80
N ALA A 29 -20.00 -10.72 15.08
CA ALA A 29 -20.16 -9.62 16.02
C ALA A 29 -19.44 -8.37 15.48
N PRO A 30 -20.07 -7.18 15.44
CA PRO A 30 -19.53 -6.04 14.69
C PRO A 30 -18.11 -5.59 15.09
N ALA A 31 -17.71 -5.85 16.33
CA ALA A 31 -16.38 -5.54 16.85
C ALA A 31 -15.32 -6.64 16.63
N GLU A 32 -15.73 -7.85 16.23
CA GLU A 32 -14.86 -9.03 16.13
C GLU A 32 -14.45 -9.38 14.69
N VAL A 33 -15.03 -8.70 13.69
CA VAL A 33 -14.79 -8.97 12.27
C VAL A 33 -14.41 -7.72 11.51
N ALA A 34 -13.56 -7.91 10.50
CA ALA A 34 -13.34 -6.91 9.47
C ALA A 34 -14.50 -6.97 8.49
N TRP A 35 -15.37 -5.96 8.48
CA TRP A 35 -16.49 -5.91 7.55
C TRP A 35 -16.00 -5.60 6.15
N LEU A 36 -16.35 -6.43 5.18
CA LEU A 36 -16.17 -6.14 3.76
C LEU A 36 -17.51 -5.71 3.17
N VAL A 37 -17.59 -4.44 2.75
CA VAL A 37 -18.74 -3.88 2.02
C VAL A 37 -18.31 -3.66 0.58
N GLU A 38 -18.93 -4.38 -0.35
CA GLU A 38 -18.57 -4.36 -1.77
C GLU A 38 -19.80 -4.44 -2.66
N LYS A 39 -19.69 -3.93 -3.89
CA LYS A 39 -20.72 -4.02 -4.92
C LYS A 39 -20.31 -5.05 -5.96
N GLU A 40 -21.27 -5.83 -6.45
CA GLU A 40 -21.05 -6.63 -7.65
C GLU A 40 -21.11 -5.75 -8.91
N MET A 41 -20.32 -6.11 -9.94
CA MET A 41 -20.07 -5.24 -11.08
C MET A 41 -21.31 -4.78 -11.86
N VAL A 42 -22.21 -5.72 -12.11
CA VAL A 42 -23.19 -5.60 -13.20
C VAL A 42 -24.60 -5.40 -12.66
N ASP A 43 -24.88 -5.89 -11.46
CA ASP A 43 -26.23 -5.94 -10.93
C ASP A 43 -26.47 -4.86 -9.87
N PRO A 44 -27.66 -4.23 -9.85
CA PRO A 44 -28.06 -3.38 -8.73
C PRO A 44 -28.11 -4.21 -7.44
N PRO A 45 -27.95 -3.59 -6.26
CA PRO A 45 -27.95 -2.15 -6.02
C PRO A 45 -26.58 -1.46 -6.23
N GLU A 46 -26.59 -0.13 -6.34
CA GLU A 46 -25.35 0.68 -6.42
C GLU A 46 -24.60 0.71 -5.10
N PHE A 47 -23.30 1.00 -5.11
CA PHE A 47 -22.49 0.96 -3.88
C PHE A 47 -23.06 1.83 -2.73
N PRO A 48 -23.53 3.07 -2.96
CA PRO A 48 -24.18 3.86 -1.90
C PRO A 48 -25.35 3.15 -1.24
N GLU A 49 -26.16 2.45 -2.02
CA GLU A 49 -27.34 1.74 -1.53
C GLU A 49 -26.92 0.51 -0.71
N VAL A 50 -25.89 -0.22 -1.15
CA VAL A 50 -25.28 -1.31 -0.37
C VAL A 50 -24.78 -0.78 0.98
N PHE A 51 -24.08 0.37 0.95
CA PHE A 51 -23.49 0.97 2.15
C PHE A 51 -24.55 1.52 3.11
N ASP A 52 -25.61 2.15 2.59
CA ASP A 52 -26.74 2.61 3.39
C ASP A 52 -27.41 1.42 4.10
N ARG A 53 -27.62 0.29 3.39
CA ARG A 53 -28.13 -0.95 4.01
C ARG A 53 -27.19 -1.48 5.09
N PHE A 54 -25.88 -1.44 4.87
CA PHE A 54 -24.91 -1.83 5.89
C PHE A 54 -25.05 -0.98 7.16
N VAL A 55 -25.15 0.34 7.01
CA VAL A 55 -25.30 1.27 8.16
C VAL A 55 -26.63 1.07 8.90
N GLU A 56 -27.70 0.68 8.19
CA GLU A 56 -29.02 0.38 8.75
C GLU A 56 -29.09 -0.97 9.49
N THR A 57 -28.31 -1.96 9.05
CA THR A 57 -28.42 -3.35 9.52
C THR A 57 -27.35 -3.75 10.54
N VAL A 58 -26.18 -3.13 10.47
CA VAL A 58 -25.05 -3.42 11.36
C VAL A 58 -24.92 -2.34 12.42
N ASP A 59 -24.63 -2.72 13.67
CA ASP A 59 -24.26 -1.77 14.71
C ASP A 59 -22.88 -1.17 14.44
N THR A 60 -22.87 -0.19 13.54
CA THR A 60 -21.70 0.58 13.11
C THR A 60 -20.99 1.31 14.26
N GLY A 61 -21.69 1.49 15.39
CA GLY A 61 -21.10 2.01 16.63
C GLY A 61 -19.95 1.15 17.17
N GLU A 62 -20.01 -0.16 16.92
CA GLU A 62 -19.04 -1.15 17.39
C GLU A 62 -18.03 -1.58 16.32
N VAL A 63 -18.21 -1.17 15.06
CA VAL A 63 -17.29 -1.50 13.97
C VAL A 63 -15.92 -0.84 14.18
N THR A 64 -14.88 -1.66 14.20
CA THR A 64 -13.48 -1.23 14.35
C THR A 64 -12.68 -1.35 13.06
N THR A 65 -13.04 -2.29 12.19
CA THR A 65 -12.32 -2.59 10.96
C THR A 65 -13.28 -2.70 9.78
N LEU A 66 -12.99 -1.96 8.71
CA LEU A 66 -13.85 -1.85 7.53
C LEU A 66 -13.00 -1.92 6.26
N ALA A 67 -13.40 -2.77 5.33
CA ALA A 67 -12.87 -2.84 3.98
C ALA A 67 -13.98 -2.46 3.00
N LEU A 68 -13.70 -1.50 2.14
CA LEU A 68 -14.59 -1.09 1.07
C LEU A 68 -14.05 -1.65 -0.22
N GLY A 69 -14.75 -2.65 -0.73
CA GLY A 69 -14.45 -3.27 -2.02
C GLY A 69 -14.93 -2.39 -3.17
N TRP A 70 -14.87 -2.94 -4.37
CA TRP A 70 -15.09 -2.18 -5.59
C TRP A 70 -16.51 -1.56 -5.64
N ALA A 71 -16.57 -0.25 -5.88
CA ALA A 71 -17.80 0.53 -6.07
C ALA A 71 -18.17 0.70 -7.57
N GLY A 72 -17.83 -0.28 -8.41
CA GLY A 72 -17.95 -0.14 -9.87
C GLY A 72 -16.98 0.91 -10.45
N PHE A 73 -17.25 1.44 -11.64
CA PHE A 73 -16.38 2.42 -12.33
C PHE A 73 -16.28 3.80 -11.65
N GLU A 74 -16.79 3.95 -10.42
CA GLU A 74 -16.89 5.20 -9.66
C GLU A 74 -16.27 4.99 -8.26
N GLY A 75 -15.00 4.64 -8.20
CA GLY A 75 -14.37 4.19 -6.95
C GLY A 75 -14.27 5.27 -5.84
N GLU A 76 -14.35 6.55 -6.19
CA GLU A 76 -14.51 7.66 -5.23
C GLU A 76 -15.78 7.52 -4.36
N VAL A 77 -16.82 6.87 -4.87
CA VAL A 77 -18.13 6.73 -4.21
C VAL A 77 -18.04 5.95 -2.91
N ALA A 78 -17.07 5.04 -2.78
CA ALA A 78 -16.86 4.29 -1.54
C ALA A 78 -16.45 5.21 -0.38
N ALA A 79 -15.43 6.04 -0.61
CA ALA A 79 -14.97 7.01 0.39
C ALA A 79 -16.06 8.05 0.69
N GLU A 80 -16.77 8.54 -0.33
CA GLU A 80 -17.87 9.49 -0.15
C GLU A 80 -19.03 8.91 0.69
N SER A 81 -19.40 7.65 0.44
CA SER A 81 -20.45 6.98 1.20
C SER A 81 -20.08 6.82 2.68
N LEU A 82 -18.82 6.46 2.96
CA LEU A 82 -18.29 6.42 4.32
C LEU A 82 -18.32 7.80 4.98
N LEU A 83 -17.88 8.85 4.27
CA LEU A 83 -17.84 10.21 4.78
C LEU A 83 -19.22 10.76 5.13
N ARG A 84 -20.25 10.46 4.32
CA ARG A 84 -21.65 10.83 4.62
C ARG A 84 -22.13 10.24 5.95
N HIS A 85 -21.67 9.05 6.32
CA HIS A 85 -22.04 8.35 7.55
C HIS A 85 -20.97 8.38 8.64
N ALA A 86 -19.94 9.22 8.54
CA ALA A 86 -18.77 9.13 9.42
C ALA A 86 -19.10 9.18 10.93
N GLY A 87 -20.16 9.91 11.31
CA GLY A 87 -20.63 9.98 12.70
C GLY A 87 -21.15 8.65 13.27
N ARG A 88 -21.40 7.65 12.42
CA ARG A 88 -21.87 6.31 12.79
C ARG A 88 -20.73 5.35 13.13
N PHE A 89 -19.47 5.71 12.85
CA PHE A 89 -18.29 4.86 13.04
C PHE A 89 -17.29 5.42 14.08
N PRO A 90 -17.70 5.65 15.35
CA PRO A 90 -16.86 6.29 16.36
C PRO A 90 -15.64 5.44 16.81
N ARG A 91 -15.65 4.15 16.46
CA ARG A 91 -14.65 3.15 16.87
C ARG A 91 -13.78 2.65 15.73
N LEU A 92 -13.96 3.15 14.50
CA LEU A 92 -13.13 2.76 13.36
C LEU A 92 -11.64 3.01 13.65
N ARG A 93 -10.82 1.99 13.37
CA ARG A 93 -9.36 1.96 13.56
C ARG A 93 -8.64 1.51 12.30
N ALA A 94 -9.19 0.57 11.55
CA ALA A 94 -8.60 0.11 10.30
C ALA A 94 -9.57 0.26 9.13
N LEU A 95 -9.07 0.85 8.04
CA LEU A 95 -9.83 1.08 6.83
C LEU A 95 -9.03 0.60 5.61
N HIS A 96 -9.69 -0.16 4.73
CA HIS A 96 -9.19 -0.46 3.41
C HIS A 96 -10.09 0.19 2.36
N LEU A 97 -9.54 0.98 1.45
CA LEU A 97 -10.23 1.58 0.31
C LEU A 97 -9.80 0.86 -0.98
N GLY A 98 -10.76 0.35 -1.74
CA GLY A 98 -10.48 -0.37 -2.98
C GLY A 98 -10.05 -1.83 -2.77
N TYR A 99 -10.64 -2.54 -1.79
CA TYR A 99 -10.35 -3.94 -1.52
C TYR A 99 -10.74 -4.80 -2.73
N GLN A 100 -9.79 -5.08 -3.63
CA GLN A 100 -10.02 -5.79 -4.88
C GLN A 100 -8.74 -6.47 -5.38
N VAL A 101 -8.87 -7.63 -6.01
CA VAL A 101 -7.76 -8.34 -6.66
C VAL A 101 -7.26 -7.57 -7.87
N ASP A 102 -8.15 -7.24 -8.81
CA ASP A 102 -7.83 -6.36 -9.94
C ASP A 102 -7.98 -4.88 -9.60
N PHE A 103 -6.84 -4.22 -9.39
CA PHE A 103 -6.79 -2.82 -8.98
C PHE A 103 -6.28 -1.84 -10.03
N ALA A 104 -5.93 -2.32 -11.23
CA ALA A 104 -5.44 -1.44 -12.30
C ALA A 104 -6.49 -0.39 -12.68
N TYR A 105 -7.76 -0.77 -12.57
CA TYR A 105 -8.92 0.06 -12.90
C TYR A 105 -9.62 0.64 -11.68
N VAL A 106 -9.17 0.31 -10.45
CA VAL A 106 -9.78 0.85 -9.24
C VAL A 106 -9.55 2.35 -9.21
N ARG A 107 -10.67 3.07 -9.22
CA ARG A 107 -10.72 4.52 -9.06
C ARG A 107 -10.71 4.88 -7.60
N GLN A 108 -10.13 6.03 -7.33
CA GLN A 108 -10.08 6.69 -6.05
C GLN A 108 -10.43 8.16 -6.28
N GLY A 109 -10.46 8.93 -5.19
CA GLY A 109 -10.53 10.39 -5.23
C GLY A 109 -9.49 11.01 -4.32
N ASP A 110 -9.77 12.22 -3.84
CA ASP A 110 -9.03 12.78 -2.70
C ASP A 110 -9.38 11.97 -1.44
N VAL A 111 -8.41 11.21 -0.93
CA VAL A 111 -8.59 10.40 0.29
C VAL A 111 -8.32 11.21 1.57
N THR A 112 -7.83 12.45 1.46
CA THR A 112 -7.52 13.31 2.62
C THR A 112 -8.72 13.53 3.55
N PRO A 113 -9.96 13.76 3.07
CA PRO A 113 -11.11 13.95 3.95
C PRO A 113 -11.40 12.74 4.85
N VAL A 114 -11.06 11.52 4.41
CA VAL A 114 -11.19 10.31 5.25
C VAL A 114 -10.27 10.41 6.46
N LEU A 115 -9.00 10.77 6.24
CA LEU A 115 -8.01 10.96 7.30
C LEU A 115 -8.41 12.11 8.25
N GLU A 116 -8.95 13.21 7.71
CA GLU A 116 -9.44 14.34 8.51
C GLU A 116 -10.68 13.97 9.36
N ARG A 117 -11.55 13.09 8.85
CA ARG A 117 -12.83 12.76 9.48
C ARG A 117 -12.74 11.61 10.50
N PHE A 118 -11.75 10.73 10.37
CA PHE A 118 -11.52 9.59 11.26
C PHE A 118 -10.23 9.74 12.08
N PRO A 119 -10.17 10.68 13.06
CA PRO A 119 -8.93 11.04 13.77
C PRO A 119 -8.37 9.96 14.70
N ARG A 120 -9.05 8.81 14.80
CA ARG A 120 -8.62 7.64 15.58
C ARG A 120 -8.14 6.50 14.70
N LEU A 121 -8.08 6.70 13.38
CA LEU A 121 -7.62 5.67 12.46
C LEU A 121 -6.16 5.31 12.77
N GLU A 122 -5.88 4.02 12.86
CA GLU A 122 -4.56 3.45 13.13
C GLU A 122 -3.98 2.79 11.88
N ARG A 123 -4.83 2.33 10.95
CA ARG A 123 -4.43 1.74 9.68
C ARG A 123 -5.27 2.24 8.52
N LEU A 124 -4.61 2.64 7.44
CA LEU A 124 -5.23 2.92 6.15
C LEU A 124 -4.49 2.19 5.03
N ASP A 125 -5.20 1.34 4.30
CA ASP A 125 -4.73 0.71 3.07
C ASP A 125 -5.56 1.30 1.91
N VAL A 126 -4.90 1.86 0.90
CA VAL A 126 -5.54 2.43 -0.29
C VAL A 126 -5.02 1.71 -1.51
N ARG A 127 -5.90 1.14 -2.31
CA ARG A 127 -5.54 0.38 -3.50
C ARG A 127 -6.17 0.99 -4.75
N GLY A 128 -5.39 1.15 -5.82
CA GLY A 128 -5.81 1.75 -7.09
C GLY A 128 -5.26 3.16 -7.32
N LYS A 129 -5.01 3.48 -8.60
CA LYS A 129 -4.34 4.72 -9.02
C LYS A 129 -5.26 5.83 -9.50
N ASN A 130 -6.37 5.47 -10.15
CA ASN A 130 -7.10 6.40 -11.01
C ASN A 130 -7.80 7.47 -10.16
N GLY A 131 -7.45 8.74 -10.33
CA GLY A 131 -8.03 9.83 -9.54
C GLY A 131 -7.50 9.92 -8.10
N LEU A 132 -6.54 9.08 -7.71
CA LEU A 132 -5.95 9.12 -6.37
C LEU A 132 -5.28 10.47 -6.12
N ALA A 133 -5.81 11.18 -5.12
CA ALA A 133 -5.29 12.46 -4.70
C ALA A 133 -5.08 12.48 -3.18
N LEU A 134 -4.10 13.29 -2.78
CA LEU A 134 -3.75 13.51 -1.39
C LEU A 134 -3.26 14.94 -1.23
N ARG A 135 -3.72 15.61 -0.19
CA ARG A 135 -3.21 16.89 0.29
C ARG A 135 -2.38 16.65 1.54
N PRO A 136 -1.36 17.47 1.84
CA PRO A 136 -0.64 17.37 3.10
C PRO A 136 -1.59 17.43 4.28
N PHE A 137 -1.43 16.52 5.23
CA PHE A 137 -2.31 16.36 6.39
C PHE A 137 -1.52 16.07 7.66
N ARG A 138 -2.22 16.07 8.80
CA ARG A 138 -1.67 15.64 10.08
C ARG A 138 -2.56 14.56 10.67
N HIS A 139 -1.97 13.47 11.14
CA HIS A 139 -2.72 12.38 11.78
C HIS A 139 -1.96 11.80 12.97
N GLU A 140 -2.55 11.92 14.17
CA GLU A 140 -1.85 11.60 15.43
C GLU A 140 -1.77 10.11 15.75
N THR A 141 -2.70 9.30 15.23
CA THR A 141 -2.81 7.89 15.61
C THR A 141 -2.49 6.90 14.48
N LEU A 142 -2.23 7.38 13.27
CA LEU A 142 -2.04 6.49 12.11
C LEU A 142 -0.69 5.81 12.24
N ARG A 143 -0.69 4.49 12.35
CA ARG A 143 0.50 3.64 12.52
C ARG A 143 0.88 2.93 11.24
N THR A 144 -0.11 2.54 10.44
CA THR A 144 0.08 1.83 9.18
C THR A 144 -0.57 2.60 8.05
N LEU A 145 0.21 2.89 7.01
CA LEU A 145 -0.28 3.51 5.79
C LEU A 145 0.27 2.75 4.59
N ARG A 146 -0.62 2.27 3.72
CA ARG A 146 -0.25 1.50 2.53
C ARG A 146 -0.93 2.08 1.30
N PHE A 147 -0.17 2.31 0.24
CA PHE A 147 -0.69 2.66 -1.08
C PHE A 147 -0.29 1.57 -2.07
N GLU A 148 -1.26 0.81 -2.54
CA GLU A 148 -1.09 -0.26 -3.50
C GLU A 148 -1.53 0.21 -4.88
N SER A 149 -0.57 0.71 -5.66
CA SER A 149 -0.79 1.32 -6.97
C SER A 149 0.01 0.62 -8.06
N CYS A 150 -0.56 0.54 -9.26
CA CYS A 150 0.15 0.11 -10.46
C CYS A 150 0.85 1.28 -11.19
N CYS A 151 0.64 2.51 -10.71
CA CYS A 151 1.38 3.73 -11.06
C CYS A 151 1.06 4.80 -10.00
N LEU A 152 1.91 4.96 -8.99
CA LEU A 152 1.73 5.97 -7.96
C LEU A 152 2.17 7.33 -8.51
N PHE A 153 1.29 8.31 -8.50
CA PHE A 153 1.64 9.65 -8.97
C PHE A 153 2.55 10.38 -8.00
N GLY A 154 3.53 11.11 -8.53
CA GLY A 154 4.51 11.84 -7.73
C GLY A 154 3.91 12.85 -6.74
N HIS A 155 2.74 13.43 -7.06
CA HIS A 155 2.06 14.35 -6.13
C HIS A 155 1.60 13.67 -4.83
N VAL A 156 1.29 12.37 -4.87
CA VAL A 156 0.90 11.62 -3.66
C VAL A 156 2.11 11.45 -2.74
N ALA A 157 3.26 11.03 -3.30
CA ALA A 157 4.50 10.90 -2.55
C ALA A 157 4.96 12.23 -1.93
N ARG A 158 4.90 13.33 -2.70
CA ARG A 158 5.21 14.67 -2.19
C ARG A 158 4.25 15.12 -1.10
N ALA A 159 2.95 14.85 -1.24
CA ALA A 159 1.96 15.18 -0.22
C ALA A 159 2.19 14.37 1.08
N LEU A 160 2.54 13.09 0.97
CA LEU A 160 2.92 12.26 2.12
C LEU A 160 4.15 12.82 2.82
N GLY A 161 5.22 13.09 2.10
CA GLY A 161 6.44 13.66 2.66
C GLY A 161 6.27 15.07 3.27
N ALA A 162 5.20 15.77 2.89
CA ALA A 162 4.79 17.05 3.50
C ALA A 162 3.80 16.90 4.67
N SER A 163 3.36 15.68 5.00
CA SER A 163 2.40 15.39 6.07
C SER A 163 3.07 15.09 7.40
N ASP A 164 2.38 15.38 8.52
CA ASP A 164 2.85 15.10 9.87
C ASP A 164 2.20 13.82 10.42
N LEU A 165 2.98 12.73 10.52
CA LEU A 165 2.50 11.42 10.97
C LEU A 165 3.37 10.92 12.13
N PRO A 166 3.25 11.52 13.33
CA PRO A 166 4.14 11.24 14.45
C PRO A 166 4.07 9.79 14.96
N ALA A 167 2.94 9.10 14.74
CA ALA A 167 2.73 7.71 15.16
C ALA A 167 2.96 6.69 14.03
N LEU A 168 3.34 7.12 12.82
CA LEU A 168 3.51 6.21 11.68
C LEU A 168 4.69 5.28 11.92
N GLU A 169 4.42 3.98 11.97
CA GLU A 169 5.39 2.91 12.20
C GLU A 169 5.67 2.12 10.92
N TYR A 170 4.67 1.99 10.04
CA TYR A 170 4.70 1.18 8.82
C TYR A 170 4.19 2.00 7.63
N LEU A 171 5.07 2.22 6.65
CA LEU A 171 4.73 2.84 5.38
C LEU A 171 5.12 1.92 4.24
N ASP A 172 4.19 1.66 3.33
CA ASP A 172 4.41 0.79 2.17
C ASP A 172 3.78 1.43 0.94
N LEU A 173 4.61 1.66 -0.08
CA LEU A 173 4.23 2.35 -1.31
C LEU A 173 4.58 1.43 -2.49
N TRP A 174 3.55 0.98 -3.21
CA TRP A 174 3.70 0.34 -4.50
C TRP A 174 3.72 1.43 -5.56
N LEU A 175 4.88 1.57 -6.21
CA LEU A 175 5.19 2.73 -7.05
C LEU A 175 4.70 2.57 -8.48
N GLY A 176 4.55 1.33 -8.94
CA GLY A 176 3.98 0.96 -10.23
C GLY A 176 4.98 0.82 -11.37
N VAL A 177 4.48 0.37 -12.53
CA VAL A 177 5.25 0.07 -13.76
C VAL A 177 4.60 0.50 -15.06
N LEU A 178 3.41 1.08 -15.00
CA LEU A 178 2.63 1.43 -16.18
C LEU A 178 2.50 2.94 -16.31
N PRO A 179 3.34 3.60 -17.12
CA PRO A 179 3.13 4.99 -17.45
C PRO A 179 1.90 5.10 -18.37
N ASP A 180 0.83 5.72 -17.86
CA ASP A 180 -0.24 6.21 -18.71
C ASP A 180 0.30 7.44 -19.44
N LEU A 181 0.47 7.37 -20.76
CA LEU A 181 1.08 8.44 -21.57
C LEU A 181 0.38 9.81 -21.44
N ASP A 182 -0.88 9.81 -21.03
CA ASP A 182 -1.71 11.01 -20.86
C ASP A 182 -1.98 11.37 -19.37
N ALA A 183 -1.35 10.68 -18.41
CA ALA A 183 -1.54 10.93 -16.97
C ALA A 183 -0.46 11.85 -16.37
N PRO A 184 -0.67 12.37 -15.15
CA PRO A 184 0.39 13.03 -14.39
C PRO A 184 1.65 12.14 -14.29
N PRO A 185 2.85 12.73 -14.14
CA PRO A 185 4.06 11.97 -14.00
C PRO A 185 3.97 11.05 -12.79
N GLU A 186 4.40 9.81 -12.99
CA GLU A 186 4.63 8.84 -11.93
C GLU A 186 5.69 9.35 -10.94
N VAL A 187 5.74 8.70 -9.79
CA VAL A 187 6.72 8.98 -8.75
C VAL A 187 8.14 8.70 -9.25
N ASP A 188 9.02 9.66 -9.07
CA ASP A 188 10.47 9.50 -9.28
C ASP A 188 11.23 9.55 -7.94
N ALA A 189 12.55 9.36 -8.00
CA ALA A 189 13.39 9.40 -6.82
C ALA A 189 13.40 10.77 -6.10
N ASN A 190 13.16 11.87 -6.81
CA ASN A 190 13.12 13.22 -6.23
C ASN A 190 11.84 13.44 -5.41
N ASP A 191 10.74 12.85 -5.85
CA ASP A 191 9.45 12.94 -5.16
C ASP A 191 9.45 12.29 -3.76
N LEU A 192 10.35 11.31 -3.56
CA LEU A 192 10.53 10.65 -2.27
C LEU A 192 11.43 11.43 -1.30
N ALA A 193 12.17 12.45 -1.75
CA ALA A 193 13.14 13.15 -0.90
C ALA A 193 12.57 13.67 0.44
N PRO A 194 11.36 14.30 0.48
CA PRO A 194 10.79 14.75 1.75
C PRO A 194 10.40 13.58 2.67
N LEU A 195 9.96 12.46 2.10
CA LEU A 195 9.61 11.24 2.83
C LEU A 195 10.88 10.59 3.42
N LEU A 196 11.94 10.51 2.62
CA LEU A 196 13.22 9.87 2.97
C LEU A 196 14.05 10.67 4.00
N ASN A 197 13.82 11.98 4.14
CA ASN A 197 14.33 12.74 5.27
C ASN A 197 13.73 12.21 6.61
N GLY A 198 12.45 11.85 6.60
CA GLY A 198 11.78 11.18 7.71
C GLY A 198 11.59 12.04 8.97
N GLU A 199 11.89 13.34 8.96
CA GLU A 199 11.69 14.24 10.12
C GLU A 199 10.24 14.22 10.65
N ARG A 200 9.28 14.04 9.74
CA ARG A 200 7.85 14.00 10.05
C ARG A 200 7.33 12.63 10.46
N PHE A 201 8.19 11.60 10.41
CA PHE A 201 7.88 10.20 10.74
C PHE A 201 8.88 9.66 11.81
N PRO A 202 8.89 10.24 13.02
CA PRO A 202 9.84 9.83 14.07
C PRO A 202 9.64 8.37 14.53
N ALA A 203 8.42 7.86 14.42
CA ALA A 203 8.07 6.49 14.81
C ALA A 203 8.33 5.44 13.71
N LEU A 204 8.72 5.83 12.49
CA LEU A 204 8.78 4.90 11.37
C LEU A 204 9.79 3.78 11.62
N ARG A 205 9.37 2.53 11.45
CA ARG A 205 10.19 1.32 11.62
C ARG A 205 10.18 0.44 10.38
N HIS A 206 9.17 0.52 9.53
CA HIS A 206 9.14 -0.16 8.25
C HIS A 206 8.90 0.83 7.11
N LEU A 207 9.70 0.69 6.05
CA LEU A 207 9.50 1.38 4.79
C LEU A 207 9.54 0.36 3.64
N GLY A 208 8.44 0.28 2.89
CA GLY A 208 8.35 -0.42 1.61
C GLY A 208 8.27 0.58 0.47
N LEU A 209 9.20 0.45 -0.48
CA LEU A 209 9.15 1.10 -1.79
C LEU A 209 9.13 -0.02 -2.83
N GLU A 210 7.96 -0.61 -2.99
CA GLU A 210 7.77 -1.86 -3.72
C GLU A 210 7.21 -1.60 -5.12
N ASN A 211 7.12 -2.67 -5.91
CA ASN A 211 6.36 -2.69 -7.15
C ASN A 211 6.83 -1.65 -8.17
N SER A 212 8.14 -1.50 -8.39
CA SER A 212 8.70 -0.43 -9.23
C SER A 212 9.52 -0.93 -10.42
N TRP A 213 9.40 -0.24 -11.56
CA TRP A 213 10.24 -0.48 -12.74
C TRP A 213 11.58 0.27 -12.73
N ILE A 214 11.77 1.22 -11.79
CA ILE A 214 13.01 1.97 -11.57
C ILE A 214 13.58 1.69 -10.17
N THR A 215 13.50 0.43 -9.72
CA THR A 215 13.86 0.04 -8.34
C THR A 215 15.31 0.38 -7.98
N ASP A 216 16.25 0.29 -8.93
CA ASP A 216 17.65 0.67 -8.72
C ASP A 216 17.80 2.18 -8.39
N GLU A 217 17.03 3.05 -9.04
CA GLU A 217 17.05 4.50 -8.75
C GLU A 217 16.52 4.79 -7.33
N PHE A 218 15.52 4.03 -6.89
CA PHE A 218 15.03 4.11 -5.52
C PHE A 218 16.03 3.56 -4.50
N ALA A 219 16.73 2.48 -4.84
CA ALA A 219 17.80 1.93 -4.02
C ALA A 219 18.93 2.96 -3.80
N ASP A 220 19.32 3.71 -4.84
CA ASP A 220 20.33 4.77 -4.79
C ASP A 220 19.97 5.86 -3.78
N VAL A 221 18.74 6.38 -3.81
CA VAL A 221 18.32 7.43 -2.86
C VAL A 221 18.12 6.88 -1.44
N VAL A 222 17.62 5.66 -1.30
CA VAL A 222 17.47 4.98 -0.01
C VAL A 222 18.81 4.72 0.66
N ALA A 223 19.84 4.37 -0.12
CA ALA A 223 21.18 4.08 0.39
C ALA A 223 21.76 5.20 1.27
N THR A 224 21.34 6.46 1.06
CA THR A 224 21.80 7.63 1.81
C THR A 224 20.71 8.33 2.62
N ALA A 225 19.48 7.81 2.61
CA ALA A 225 18.32 8.44 3.22
C ALA A 225 18.38 8.45 4.77
N PRO A 226 18.23 9.61 5.44
CA PRO A 226 18.28 9.69 6.90
C PRO A 226 17.24 8.84 7.65
N VAL A 227 16.10 8.54 7.01
CA VAL A 227 15.06 7.69 7.63
C VAL A 227 15.55 6.26 7.86
N VAL A 228 16.44 5.73 7.02
CA VAL A 228 16.85 4.32 7.05
C VAL A 228 17.58 3.95 8.34
N ALA A 229 18.35 4.88 8.92
CA ALA A 229 19.10 4.67 10.16
C ALA A 229 18.21 4.29 11.38
N ARG A 230 16.88 4.50 11.30
CA ARG A 230 15.93 4.13 12.38
C ARG A 230 15.00 2.97 12.02
N LEU A 231 15.03 2.52 10.77
CA LEU A 231 14.19 1.41 10.32
C LEU A 231 14.63 0.12 11.01
N ARG A 232 13.66 -0.78 11.16
CA ARG A 232 13.85 -2.19 11.48
C ARG A 232 13.63 -3.07 10.27
N SER A 233 12.84 -2.60 9.29
CA SER A 233 12.59 -3.32 8.06
C SER A 233 12.58 -2.36 6.87
N LEU A 234 13.22 -2.78 5.79
CA LEU A 234 13.22 -2.11 4.50
C LEU A 234 12.76 -3.13 3.44
N SER A 235 11.87 -2.72 2.55
CA SER A 235 11.44 -3.51 1.40
C SER A 235 11.65 -2.73 0.10
N LEU A 236 12.30 -3.37 -0.87
CA LEU A 236 12.42 -2.95 -2.27
C LEU A 236 11.92 -4.09 -3.19
N ALA A 237 10.96 -4.86 -2.69
CA ALA A 237 10.45 -6.06 -3.32
C ALA A 237 9.52 -5.76 -4.50
N LEU A 238 9.16 -6.81 -5.24
CA LEU A 238 8.22 -6.76 -6.36
C LEU A 238 8.70 -5.84 -7.49
N GLY A 239 10.00 -5.64 -7.64
CA GLY A 239 10.56 -4.64 -8.54
C GLY A 239 11.55 -5.20 -9.56
N THR A 240 12.13 -4.29 -10.32
CA THR A 240 13.22 -4.55 -11.28
C THR A 240 14.61 -4.42 -10.64
N LEU A 241 14.76 -4.69 -9.35
CA LEU A 241 16.02 -4.52 -8.62
C LEU A 241 17.13 -5.41 -9.22
N THR A 242 18.25 -4.79 -9.57
CA THR A 242 19.44 -5.47 -10.10
C THR A 242 20.65 -5.34 -9.17
N ASP A 243 21.76 -5.96 -9.57
CA ASP A 243 23.04 -5.86 -8.84
C ASP A 243 23.48 -4.40 -8.65
N ALA A 244 23.11 -3.48 -9.55
CA ALA A 244 23.45 -2.07 -9.44
C ALA A 244 22.77 -1.41 -8.22
N GLY A 245 21.45 -1.57 -8.07
CA GLY A 245 20.72 -1.03 -6.92
C GLY A 245 21.20 -1.63 -5.60
N VAL A 246 21.49 -2.94 -5.58
CA VAL A 246 22.04 -3.58 -4.37
C VAL A 246 23.44 -3.09 -4.05
N GLU A 247 24.30 -2.85 -5.04
CA GLU A 247 25.62 -2.26 -4.80
C GLU A 247 25.49 -0.90 -4.11
N SER A 248 24.56 -0.07 -4.56
CA SER A 248 24.27 1.22 -3.92
C SER A 248 23.84 1.06 -2.47
N LEU A 249 22.93 0.11 -2.17
CA LEU A 249 22.51 -0.18 -0.79
C LEU A 249 23.68 -0.64 0.10
N LEU A 250 24.55 -1.52 -0.40
CA LEU A 250 25.67 -2.07 0.35
C LEU A 250 26.81 -1.05 0.54
N THR A 251 26.94 -0.06 -0.34
CA THR A 251 27.97 0.99 -0.28
C THR A 251 27.49 2.27 0.41
N GLY A 252 26.19 2.42 0.62
CA GLY A 252 25.58 3.52 1.35
C GLY A 252 25.79 3.43 2.88
N GLN A 253 24.76 3.83 3.62
CA GLN A 253 24.79 3.71 5.07
C GLN A 253 24.66 2.25 5.54
N PRO A 254 25.20 1.88 6.72
CA PRO A 254 25.08 0.52 7.22
C PRO A 254 23.62 0.08 7.37
N LEU A 255 23.29 -1.11 6.89
CA LEU A 255 21.97 -1.74 7.04
C LEU A 255 21.97 -2.88 8.08
N THR A 256 23.08 -3.09 8.79
CA THR A 256 23.26 -4.20 9.74
C THR A 256 22.40 -4.08 11.01
N HIS A 257 21.77 -2.92 11.23
CA HIS A 257 20.77 -2.72 12.30
C HIS A 257 19.37 -3.19 11.91
N LEU A 258 19.10 -3.45 10.63
CA LEU A 258 17.81 -3.95 10.18
C LEU A 258 17.57 -5.34 10.77
N GLN A 259 16.31 -5.61 11.09
CA GLN A 259 15.83 -6.95 11.41
C GLN A 259 15.48 -7.71 10.14
N ARG A 260 14.95 -7.02 9.12
CA ARG A 260 14.56 -7.61 7.84
C ARG A 260 14.90 -6.70 6.66
N LEU A 261 15.47 -7.27 5.61
CA LEU A 261 15.62 -6.66 4.30
C LEU A 261 14.88 -7.52 3.28
N ASP A 262 13.79 -7.00 2.74
CA ASP A 262 12.95 -7.73 1.80
C ASP A 262 13.23 -7.29 0.37
N LEU A 263 13.82 -8.18 -0.42
CA LEU A 263 14.13 -7.99 -1.82
C LEU A 263 13.49 -9.09 -2.66
N HIS A 264 12.41 -9.74 -2.20
CA HIS A 264 11.78 -10.79 -2.99
C HIS A 264 11.25 -10.22 -4.31
N HIS A 265 11.20 -11.06 -5.35
CA HIS A 265 10.87 -10.65 -6.71
C HIS A 265 11.86 -9.59 -7.22
N HIS A 266 13.00 -10.09 -7.70
CA HIS A 266 14.17 -9.30 -8.09
C HIS A 266 14.93 -9.97 -9.25
N TYR A 267 15.88 -9.23 -9.84
CA TYR A 267 16.72 -9.65 -10.97
C TYR A 267 18.21 -9.63 -10.60
N LEU A 268 18.53 -10.14 -9.42
CA LEU A 268 19.92 -10.18 -8.90
C LEU A 268 20.66 -11.37 -9.48
N SER A 269 21.93 -11.19 -9.78
CA SER A 269 22.79 -12.31 -10.15
C SER A 269 22.96 -13.29 -8.99
N PRO A 270 23.22 -14.58 -9.25
CA PRO A 270 23.52 -15.54 -8.19
C PRO A 270 24.67 -15.10 -7.28
N ALA A 271 25.68 -14.43 -7.84
CA ALA A 271 26.81 -13.91 -7.07
C ALA A 271 26.38 -12.80 -6.10
N MET A 272 25.46 -11.93 -6.51
CA MET A 272 24.92 -10.90 -5.63
C MET A 272 24.00 -11.51 -4.56
N MET A 273 23.18 -12.50 -4.91
CA MET A 273 22.34 -13.23 -3.95
C MET A 273 23.17 -13.91 -2.84
N ASP A 274 24.36 -14.42 -3.15
CA ASP A 274 25.30 -14.94 -2.14
C ASP A 274 25.93 -13.81 -1.30
N ARG A 275 26.22 -12.67 -1.91
CA ARG A 275 26.91 -11.53 -1.28
C ARG A 275 26.03 -10.80 -0.28
N VAL A 276 24.75 -10.57 -0.56
CA VAL A 276 23.88 -9.73 0.29
C VAL A 276 23.77 -10.27 1.73
N PRO A 277 23.41 -11.55 1.96
CA PRO A 277 23.33 -12.09 3.32
C PRO A 277 24.70 -12.13 4.02
N ALA A 278 25.79 -12.34 3.26
CA ALA A 278 27.15 -12.32 3.80
C ALA A 278 27.58 -10.92 4.24
N ALA A 279 27.14 -9.87 3.54
CA ALA A 279 27.41 -8.48 3.89
C ALA A 279 26.54 -7.97 5.06
N LEU A 280 25.40 -8.61 5.32
CA LEU A 280 24.42 -8.20 6.32
C LEU A 280 24.16 -9.30 7.38
N PRO A 281 25.19 -9.72 8.13
CA PRO A 281 25.04 -10.80 9.11
C PRO A 281 24.04 -10.41 10.20
N GLY A 282 23.05 -11.28 10.43
CA GLY A 282 22.01 -11.10 11.45
C GLY A 282 20.75 -10.39 10.96
N VAL A 283 20.73 -9.92 9.71
CA VAL A 283 19.53 -9.41 9.04
C VAL A 283 18.80 -10.59 8.39
N ASP A 284 17.48 -10.68 8.56
CA ASP A 284 16.62 -11.58 7.79
C ASP A 284 16.50 -11.05 6.36
N VAL A 285 17.25 -11.62 5.42
CA VAL A 285 17.26 -11.20 4.02
C VAL A 285 16.36 -12.12 3.21
N ASP A 286 15.29 -11.56 2.64
CA ASP A 286 14.40 -12.27 1.72
C ASP A 286 14.82 -12.04 0.28
N LEU A 287 15.21 -13.11 -0.40
CA LEU A 287 15.60 -13.17 -1.82
C LEU A 287 14.72 -14.15 -2.59
N GLY A 288 13.46 -14.32 -2.16
CA GLY A 288 12.49 -15.17 -2.83
C GLY A 288 12.13 -14.67 -4.24
N ASP A 289 11.53 -15.54 -5.06
CA ASP A 289 10.98 -15.18 -6.39
C ASP A 289 12.00 -14.53 -7.35
N HIS A 290 13.23 -15.04 -7.40
CA HIS A 290 14.25 -14.61 -8.37
C HIS A 290 13.74 -14.75 -9.83
N ARG A 291 13.83 -13.66 -10.60
CA ARG A 291 13.25 -13.51 -11.94
C ARG A 291 14.24 -13.77 -13.10
N GLY A 292 15.50 -14.06 -12.81
CA GLY A 292 16.53 -14.23 -13.84
C GLY A 292 17.24 -12.91 -14.19
N GLU A 293 17.76 -12.83 -15.41
CA GLU A 293 18.46 -11.63 -15.90
C GLU A 293 17.45 -10.59 -16.41
N PHE A 294 17.62 -9.34 -16.00
CA PHE A 294 16.76 -8.26 -16.46
C PHE A 294 17.08 -7.91 -17.91
N ALA A 295 16.17 -8.22 -18.85
CA ALA A 295 16.36 -7.95 -20.28
C ALA A 295 15.96 -6.52 -20.70
N GLY A 296 15.67 -5.64 -19.73
CA GLY A 296 15.36 -4.23 -19.93
C GLY A 296 13.85 -3.94 -19.98
N PRO A 297 13.48 -2.67 -20.26
CA PRO A 297 12.12 -2.17 -20.18
C PRO A 297 11.32 -2.55 -21.44
N PHE A 298 11.53 -3.75 -21.99
CA PHE A 298 10.73 -4.42 -23.04
C PHE A 298 10.63 -5.92 -22.78
N ASP A 299 11.18 -6.39 -21.65
CA ASP A 299 10.96 -7.74 -21.16
C ASP A 299 9.47 -7.90 -20.84
N GLU A 300 8.77 -8.75 -21.60
CA GLU A 300 7.34 -9.01 -21.40
C GLU A 300 7.06 -9.50 -19.97
N GLU A 301 7.99 -10.22 -19.33
CA GLU A 301 7.83 -10.61 -17.92
C GLU A 301 8.02 -9.43 -16.96
N ALA A 302 8.94 -8.50 -17.22
CA ALA A 302 9.07 -7.31 -16.37
C ALA A 302 7.91 -6.31 -16.58
N HIS A 303 7.38 -6.22 -17.81
CA HIS A 303 6.28 -5.33 -18.18
C HIS A 303 4.91 -5.80 -17.69
N HIS A 304 4.70 -7.11 -17.68
CA HIS A 304 3.42 -7.69 -17.30
C HIS A 304 3.40 -8.21 -15.86
N PHE A 305 4.56 -8.32 -15.19
CA PHE A 305 4.65 -9.09 -13.93
C PHE A 305 5.22 -8.35 -12.72
N VAL A 306 5.29 -7.02 -12.76
CA VAL A 306 5.35 -6.23 -11.53
C VAL A 306 3.92 -5.95 -11.14
N ALA A 307 3.43 -6.54 -10.03
CA ALA A 307 2.03 -6.61 -9.59
C ALA A 307 1.16 -5.46 -10.11
N ASP A 308 0.72 -5.57 -11.35
CA ASP A 308 0.09 -4.48 -12.09
C ASP A 308 -1.43 -4.47 -11.83
N GLY A 309 -1.85 -5.31 -10.89
CA GLY A 309 -3.24 -5.60 -10.56
C GLY A 309 -3.92 -6.51 -11.58
N ARG A 310 -3.31 -6.86 -12.72
CA ARG A 310 -3.96 -7.68 -13.73
C ARG A 310 -3.55 -9.14 -13.54
N ASP A 311 -4.46 -9.93 -12.96
CA ASP A 311 -4.45 -11.37 -13.20
C ASP A 311 -4.79 -11.59 -14.68
N PHE A 312 -3.82 -12.04 -15.48
CA PHE A 312 -4.13 -12.80 -16.70
C PHE A 312 -4.11 -14.29 -16.39
#